data_AF-A0A7Y1Y4W3-F1
#
_entry.id   AF-A0A7Y1Y4W3-F1
#
_cell.length_a   1.000
_cell.length_b   1.000
_cell.length_c   1.000
_cell.angle_alpha   90.00
_cell.angle_beta   90.00
_cell.angle_gamma   90.00
#
_symmetry.space_group_name_H-M   'P 1'
#
loop_
_entity.id
_entity.type
_entity.pdbx_description
1 polymer ?
#
loop_
_entity_poly.entity_id
_entity_poly.type
_entity_poly.pdbx_seq_one_letter_code
_entity_poly.pdbx_strand_id
1 'polypeptide(L)' 'MKVRDVLETLKKDGREVVRQRGSHRQLKHPVKPGTVTVAGKPGVDIPPGTLKSIWKQADLEK' A
#
# COMPACT_ATOMS: atom_id res chain seq x y z
N MET A 1 -3.54 0.08 12.38
CA MET A 1 -2.27 -0.05 11.63
C MET A 1 -2.11 1.24 10.86
N LYS A 2 -0.99 1.93 11.03
CA LYS A 2 -0.82 3.26 10.44
C LYS A 2 -0.42 3.15 8.97
N VAL A 3 -0.67 4.21 8.22
CA VAL A 3 -0.26 4.32 6.81
C VAL A 3 1.24 4.06 6.65
N ARG A 4 2.08 4.54 7.57
CA ARG A 4 3.53 4.28 7.54
C ARG A 4 3.84 2.78 7.59
N ASP A 5 3.16 2.04 8.47
CA ASP A 5 3.47 0.64 8.72
C ASP A 5 3.12 -0.19 7.47
N VAL A 6 2.00 0.13 6.83
CA VAL A 6 1.58 -0.48 5.56
C VAL A 6 2.56 -0.16 4.43
N LEU A 7 3.03 1.08 4.31
CA LEU A 7 4.02 1.45 3.30
C LEU A 7 5.35 0.70 3.52
N GLU A 8 5.78 0.51 4.76
CA GLU A 8 6.97 -0.26 5.08
C GLU A 8 6.81 -1.74 4.74
N THR A 9 5.65 -2.34 5.04
CA THR A 9 5.38 -3.74 4.65
C THR A 9 5.36 -3.91 3.13
N LEU A 10 4.69 -3.01 2.39
CA LEU A 10 4.66 -3.07 0.94
C LEU A 10 6.05 -2.85 0.33
N LYS A 11 6.87 -1.98 0.91
CA LYS A 11 8.27 -1.81 0.51
C LYS A 11 9.10 -3.08 0.75
N LYS A 12 8.87 -3.78 1.86
CA LYS A 12 9.51 -5.08 2.17
C LYS A 12 9.05 -6.20 1.23
N ASP A 13 7.81 -6.17 0.75
CA ASP A 13 7.30 -7.03 -0.34
C ASP A 13 7.95 -6.69 -1.70
N GLY A 14 8.75 -5.62 -1.80
CA GLY A 14 9.39 -5.20 -3.04
C GLY A 14 8.53 -4.29 -3.90
N ARG A 15 7.48 -3.66 -3.32
CA ARG A 15 6.69 -2.65 -4.01
C ARG A 15 7.32 -1.27 -3.89
N GLU A 16 7.38 -0.58 -5.02
CA GLU A 16 7.98 0.75 -5.15
C GLU A 16 6.92 1.77 -5.54
N VAL A 17 7.05 2.99 -5.00
CA VAL A 17 6.13 4.08 -5.33
C VAL A 17 6.43 4.59 -6.73
N VAL A 18 5.52 4.35 -7.67
CA VAL A 18 5.67 4.77 -9.07
C VAL A 18 4.99 6.09 -9.38
N ARG A 19 3.94 6.45 -8.62
CA ARG A 19 3.27 7.74 -8.73
C ARG A 19 2.71 8.17 -7.39
N GLN A 20 2.77 9.47 -7.13
CA GLN A 20 2.15 10.08 -5.97
C GLN A 20 1.42 11.34 -6.39
N ARG A 21 0.16 11.48 -5.96
CA ARG A 21 -0.61 12.71 -6.09
C ARG A 21 -1.22 13.06 -4.73
N GLY A 22 -0.72 14.12 -4.12
CA GLY A 22 -1.10 14.49 -2.75
C GLY A 22 -0.82 13.37 -1.76
N SER A 23 -1.85 12.96 -1.01
CA SER A 23 -1.78 11.86 -0.03
C SER A 23 -1.95 10.47 -0.65
N HIS A 24 -2.21 10.36 -1.95
CA HIS A 24 -2.40 9.08 -2.63
C HIS A 24 -1.08 8.64 -3.26
N ARG A 25 -0.56 7.51 -2.78
CA ARG A 25 0.66 6.86 -3.27
C ARG A 25 0.26 5.59 -3.99
N GLN A 26 0.85 5.35 -5.14
CA GLN A 26 0.60 4.14 -5.90
C GLN A 26 1.89 3.36 -6.04
N LEU A 27 1.80 2.10 -5.64
CA LEU A 27 2.93 1.20 -5.56
C LEU A 27 2.77 0.08 -6.58
N LYS A 28 3.87 -0.23 -7.28
CA LYS A 28 3.95 -1.37 -8.18
C LYS A 28 5.06 -2.30 -7.72
N HIS A 29 4.87 -3.59 -7.99
CA HIS A 29 5.92 -4.58 -7.85
C HIS A 29 6.59 -4.77 -9.23
N PRO A 30 7.92 -4.94 -9.31
CA PRO A 30 8.61 -5.13 -10.59
C PRO A 30 8.20 -6.43 -11.30
N VAL A 31 7.99 -7.51 -10.53
CA VAL A 31 7.58 -8.84 -11.02
C VAL A 31 6.06 -9.10 -10.99
N LYS A 32 5.37 -8.83 -9.87
CA LYS A 32 3.95 -9.12 -9.71
C LYS A 32 3.08 -8.08 -10.45
N PRO A 33 2.07 -8.51 -11.23
CA PRO A 33 1.14 -7.59 -11.87
C PRO A 33 0.23 -6.90 -10.84
N GLY A 34 -0.20 -5.67 -11.16
CA GLY A 34 -1.13 -4.90 -10.33
C GLY A 34 -0.50 -3.67 -9.68
N THR A 35 -1.36 -2.72 -9.32
CA THR A 35 -0.97 -1.46 -8.65
C THR A 35 -1.74 -1.33 -7.35
N VAL A 36 -1.03 -1.16 -6.24
CA VAL A 36 -1.62 -0.94 -4.91
C VAL A 36 -1.70 0.55 -4.68
N THR A 37 -2.86 1.05 -4.28
CA THR A 37 -3.03 2.46 -3.92
C THR A 37 -3.17 2.60 -2.42
N VAL A 38 -2.25 3.35 -1.80
CA VAL A 38 -2.30 3.70 -0.39
C VAL A 38 -2.56 5.20 -0.27
N ALA A 39 -3.72 5.56 0.26
CA ALA A 39 -4.11 6.93 0.56
C ALA A 39 -3.91 7.24 2.05
N GLY A 40 -3.43 8.44 2.34
CA GLY A 40 -3.41 8.98 3.70
C GLY A 40 -2.08 9.56 4.15
N LYS A 41 -2.12 10.28 5.28
CA LYS A 41 -0.92 10.80 5.94
C LYS A 41 -0.25 9.66 6.73
N PRO A 42 1.08 9.59 6.82
CA PRO A 42 1.81 8.49 7.46
C PRO A 42 1.38 8.18 8.91
N GLY A 43 0.94 9.19 9.65
CA GLY A 43 0.51 9.07 11.05
C GLY A 43 -0.95 8.65 11.28
N VAL A 44 -1.75 8.52 10.22
CA VAL A 44 -3.18 8.17 10.31
C VAL A 44 -3.34 6.66 10.29
N ASP A 45 -4.28 6.16 11.08
CA ASP A 45 -4.69 4.75 11.07
C ASP A 45 -5.58 4.43 9.85
N ILE A 46 -5.28 3.31 9.20
CA ILE A 46 -6.05 2.83 8.06
C ILE A 46 -7.25 2.04 8.57
N PRO A 47 -8.48 2.35 8.11
CA PRO A 47 -9.67 1.56 8.42
C PRO A 47 -9.50 0.09 8.01
N PRO A 48 -10.03 -0.88 8.77
CA PRO A 48 -9.81 -2.31 8.51
C PRO A 48 -10.29 -2.76 7.12
N GLY A 49 -11.36 -2.17 6.59
CA GLY A 49 -11.83 -2.47 5.22
C GLY A 49 -10.85 -2.00 4.13
N THR A 50 -10.27 -0.81 4.30
CA THR A 50 -9.21 -0.31 3.41
C THR A 50 -7.95 -1.14 3.52
N LEU A 51 -7.56 -1.52 4.73
CA LEU A 51 -6.40 -2.38 4.97
C LEU A 51 -6.56 -3.73 4.26
N LYS A 52 -7.73 -4.36 4.38
CA LYS A 52 -8.03 -5.63 3.68
C LYS A 52 -7.96 -5.46 2.17
N SER A 53 -8.53 -4.39 1.62
CA SER A 53 -8.46 -4.09 0.19
C SER A 53 -7.02 -3.89 -0.30
N ILE A 54 -6.17 -3.22 0.50
CA ILE A 54 -4.75 -3.06 0.20
C ILE A 54 -4.04 -4.41 0.15
N TRP A 55 -4.25 -5.29 1.15
CA TRP A 55 -3.63 -6.62 1.17
C TRP A 55 -4.09 -7.51 0.02
N LYS A 56 -5.37 -7.44 -0.33
CA LYS A 56 -5.91 -8.13 -1.51
C LYS A 56 -5.22 -7.68 -2.80
N GLN A 57 -5.09 -6.37 -2.99
CA GLN A 57 -4.36 -5.81 -4.14
C GLN A 57 -2.87 -6.12 -4.09
N ALA A 58 -2.33 -6.29 -2.89
CA ALA A 58 -0.94 -6.61 -2.66
C ALA A 58 -0.62 -8.09 -2.92
N ASP A 59 -1.64 -8.94 -3.07
CA ASP A 59 -1.52 -10.41 -3.08
C ASP A 59 -0.80 -10.93 -1.81
N LEU A 60 -1.15 -10.31 -0.68
CA LEU A 60 -0.61 -10.61 0.65
C LEU A 60 -1.71 -11.13 1.60
N GLU A 61 -2.94 -11.30 1.11
CA GLU A 61 -3.98 -12.06 1.81
C GLU A 61 -3.66 -13.56 1.74
N LYS A 62 -3.71 -14.23 2.89
CA LYS A 62 -3.93 -15.68 2.98
C LYS A 62 -5.41 -15.98 2.90
#